data_AF-A0A6C8GSK2-F1
#
_entry.id   AF-A0A6C8GSK2-F1
#
_cell.length_a   1.000
_cell.length_b   1.000
_cell.length_c   1.000
_cell.angle_alpha   90.00
_cell.angle_beta   90.00
_cell.angle_gamma   90.00
#
_symmetry.space_group_name_H-M   'P 1'
#
loop_
_entity.id
_entity.type
_entity.pdbx_description
1 polymer ?
#
loop_
_entity_poly.entity_id
_entity_poly.type
_entity_poly.pdbx_seq_one_letter_code
_entity_poly.pdbx_strand_id
1 'polypeptide(L)'
;MPARGERSALAIPYVIGLVQGAPQSENGKKLINFLLSKEAQTRVSELSWGMPVRSDVTPSDEHYKAVTAALEGVQSWQPNWDDVAVSLSADISRWHKVTESE
;
A
#
# COMPACT_ATOMS: atom_id res chain seq x y z
N MET A 1 -10.16 13.67 -25.50
CA MET A 1 -9.44 12.43 -25.82
C MET A 1 -10.09 11.33 -24.99
N PRO A 2 -10.73 10.30 -25.56
CA PRO A 2 -11.23 9.18 -24.77
C PRO A 2 -10.06 8.49 -24.05
N ALA A 3 -10.25 8.06 -22.81
CA ALA A 3 -9.25 7.31 -22.05
C ALA A 3 -8.91 6.01 -22.79
N ARG A 4 -7.63 5.66 -22.89
CA ARG A 4 -7.12 4.54 -23.72
C ARG A 4 -7.42 3.13 -23.17
N GLY A 5 -8.33 2.99 -22.21
CA GLY A 5 -8.74 1.68 -21.67
C GLY A 5 -7.65 0.93 -20.87
N GLU A 6 -6.63 1.63 -20.39
CA GLU A 6 -5.54 1.02 -19.60
C GLU A 6 -6.05 0.57 -18.22
N ARG A 7 -5.72 -0.67 -17.83
CA ARG A 7 -6.05 -1.20 -16.49
C ARG A 7 -5.12 -0.57 -15.46
N SER A 8 -5.70 -0.10 -14.36
CA SER A 8 -4.94 0.46 -13.25
C SER A 8 -5.43 -0.05 -11.91
N ALA A 9 -4.54 -0.05 -10.91
CA ALA A 9 -4.85 -0.42 -9.54
C ALA A 9 -4.39 0.69 -8.59
N LEU A 10 -5.27 1.04 -7.64
CA LEU A 10 -4.95 2.02 -6.59
C LEU A 10 -3.94 1.41 -5.63
N ALA A 11 -2.79 2.07 -5.45
CA ALA A 11 -1.79 1.65 -4.48
C ALA A 11 -2.25 1.94 -3.05
N ILE A 12 -2.42 0.89 -2.22
CA ILE A 12 -2.81 0.98 -0.81
C ILE A 12 -1.77 0.31 0.10
N PRO A 13 -0.54 0.83 0.19
CA PRO A 13 0.53 0.19 0.97
C PRO A 13 0.32 0.34 2.48
N TYR A 14 0.86 -0.60 3.25
CA TYR A 14 1.09 -0.39 4.67
C TYR A 14 2.23 0.61 4.86
N VAL A 15 1.94 1.73 5.55
CA VAL A 15 2.91 2.79 5.83
C VAL A 15 3.27 2.76 7.32
N ILE A 16 4.57 2.94 7.63
CA ILE A 16 5.07 2.92 9.00
C ILE A 16 5.61 4.29 9.40
N GLY A 17 5.36 4.70 10.65
CA GLY A 17 5.86 5.95 11.22
C GLY A 17 6.17 5.80 12.71
N LEU A 18 7.09 6.63 13.22
CA LEU A 18 7.38 6.72 14.64
C LEU A 18 6.41 7.69 15.31
N VAL A 19 5.72 7.24 16.35
CA VAL A 19 4.81 8.09 17.12
C VAL A 19 5.59 9.21 17.83
N GLN A 20 5.14 10.45 17.67
CA GLN A 20 5.70 11.61 18.37
C GLN A 20 5.53 11.46 19.89
N GLY A 21 6.61 11.62 20.66
CA GLY A 21 6.57 11.46 22.12
C GLY A 21 6.44 10.02 22.61
N ALA A 22 6.71 9.02 21.75
CA ALA A 22 6.67 7.62 22.16
C ALA A 22 7.57 7.35 23.38
N PRO A 23 7.07 6.65 24.42
CA PRO A 23 7.83 6.39 25.65
C PRO A 23 9.05 5.48 25.43
N GLN A 24 9.10 4.81 24.28
CA GLN A 24 10.17 3.90 23.87
C GLN A 24 10.67 4.27 22.47
N SER A 25 10.86 5.57 22.20
CA SER A 25 11.22 6.10 20.87
C SER A 25 12.43 5.41 20.24
N GLU A 26 13.49 5.17 20.99
CA GLU A 26 14.69 4.50 20.50
C GLU A 26 14.45 3.03 20.13
N ASN A 27 13.61 2.31 20.88
CA ASN A 27 13.22 0.95 20.53
C ASN A 27 12.26 0.94 19.32
N GLY A 28 11.39 1.94 19.21
CA GLY A 28 10.54 2.15 18.03
C GLY A 28 11.37 2.35 16.77
N LYS A 29 12.40 3.20 16.81
CA LYS A 29 13.34 3.39 15.68
C LYS A 29 14.03 2.09 15.29
N LYS A 30 14.52 1.32 16.26
CA LYS A 30 15.15 0.00 16.01
C LYS A 30 14.18 -0.96 15.32
N LEU A 31 12.93 -1.01 15.78
CA LEU A 31 11.91 -1.86 15.17
C LEU A 31 11.61 -1.43 13.72
N ILE A 32 11.41 -0.13 13.47
CA ILE A 32 11.17 0.38 12.11
C ILE A 32 12.35 0.01 11.19
N ASN A 33 13.58 0.22 11.64
CA ASN A 33 14.78 -0.15 10.88
C ASN A 33 14.85 -1.67 10.61
N PHE A 34 14.50 -2.49 11.60
CA PHE A 34 14.43 -3.95 11.43
C PHE A 34 13.37 -4.35 10.40
N LEU A 35 12.15 -3.82 10.50
CA LEU A 35 11.05 -4.13 9.57
C LEU A 35 11.36 -3.70 8.13
N LEU A 36 12.13 -2.62 7.95
CA LEU A 36 12.59 -2.13 6.64
C LEU A 36 13.96 -2.71 6.22
N SER A 37 14.54 -3.61 7.02
CA SER A 37 15.78 -4.29 6.66
C SER A 37 15.56 -5.26 5.51
N LYS A 38 16.64 -5.60 4.80
CA LYS A 38 16.58 -6.61 3.75
C LYS A 38 16.11 -7.96 4.30
N GLU A 39 16.60 -8.35 5.48
CA GLU A 39 16.27 -9.62 6.14
C GLU A 39 14.78 -9.76 6.46
N ALA A 40 14.13 -8.72 6.99
CA ALA A 40 12.70 -8.78 7.25
C ALA A 40 11.89 -8.75 5.95
N GLN A 41 12.31 -7.91 4.99
CA GLN A 41 11.58 -7.70 3.73
C GLN A 41 11.58 -8.93 2.82
N THR A 42 12.61 -9.81 2.88
CA THR A 42 12.62 -11.07 2.09
C THR A 42 11.48 -12.02 2.45
N ARG A 43 10.86 -11.87 3.63
CA ARG A 43 9.81 -12.77 4.12
C ARG A 43 8.40 -12.20 4.04
N VAL A 44 8.23 -10.97 3.54
CA VAL A 44 6.93 -10.30 3.47
C VAL A 44 5.93 -11.13 2.65
N SER A 45 6.32 -11.56 1.45
CA SER A 45 5.43 -12.35 0.60
C SER A 45 5.11 -13.72 1.19
N GLU A 46 6.14 -14.45 1.62
CA GLU A 46 6.02 -15.79 2.21
C GLU A 46 5.01 -15.81 3.36
N LEU A 47 5.10 -14.84 4.29
CA LEU A 47 4.34 -14.88 5.54
C LEU A 47 3.03 -14.09 5.52
N SER A 48 2.87 -13.13 4.60
CA SER A 48 1.73 -12.20 4.63
C SER A 48 0.99 -12.04 3.32
N TRP A 49 1.44 -12.68 2.23
CA TRP A 49 0.93 -12.48 0.86
C TRP A 49 1.11 -11.05 0.33
N GLY A 50 1.85 -10.19 1.04
CA GLY A 50 2.19 -8.84 0.63
C GLY A 50 3.39 -8.77 -0.31
N MET A 51 3.72 -7.56 -0.78
CA MET A 51 4.92 -7.31 -1.58
C MET A 51 5.95 -6.52 -0.76
N PRO A 52 7.25 -6.85 -0.84
CA PRO A 52 8.28 -6.06 -0.19
C PRO A 52 8.38 -4.66 -0.80
N VAL A 53 8.69 -3.66 0.02
CA VAL A 53 8.89 -2.28 -0.45
C VAL A 53 10.31 -2.03 -0.97
N ARG A 54 11.24 -2.95 -0.70
CA ARG A 54 12.63 -2.85 -1.12
C ARG A 54 12.82 -3.41 -2.54
N SER A 55 13.36 -2.60 -3.44
CA SER A 55 13.67 -3.00 -4.82
C SER A 55 14.85 -3.97 -4.93
N ASP A 56 15.70 -4.09 -3.90
CA ASP A 56 16.81 -5.04 -3.85
C ASP A 56 16.43 -6.39 -3.22
N VAL A 57 15.13 -6.64 -3.04
CA VAL A 57 14.55 -7.90 -2.55
C VAL A 57 13.65 -8.47 -3.65
N THR A 58 13.95 -9.69 -4.07
CA THR A 58 13.13 -10.44 -5.04
C THR A 58 12.69 -11.76 -4.40
N PRO A 59 11.48 -11.84 -3.83
CA PRO A 59 10.98 -13.09 -3.27
C PRO A 59 10.79 -14.15 -4.37
N SER A 60 10.88 -15.42 -3.99
CA SER A 60 10.75 -16.57 -4.91
C SER A 60 9.62 -17.53 -4.53
N ASP A 61 8.86 -17.21 -3.47
CA ASP A 61 7.73 -17.99 -3.00
C ASP A 61 6.52 -17.89 -3.94
N GLU A 62 5.59 -18.85 -3.81
CA GLU A 62 4.42 -18.95 -4.69
C GLU A 62 3.46 -17.76 -4.55
N HIS A 63 3.36 -17.13 -3.38
CA HIS A 63 2.51 -15.95 -3.21
C HIS A 63 3.04 -14.77 -4.04
N TYR A 64 4.37 -14.58 -4.09
CA TYR A 64 4.98 -13.51 -4.89
C TYR A 64 4.76 -13.72 -6.39
N LYS A 65 4.86 -14.97 -6.85
CA LYS A 65 4.57 -15.33 -8.24
C LYS A 65 3.11 -15.04 -8.58
N ALA A 66 2.18 -15.42 -7.69
CA ALA A 66 0.76 -15.20 -7.88
C ALA A 66 0.40 -13.71 -7.96
N VAL A 67 0.91 -12.86 -7.05
CA VAL A 67 0.63 -11.42 -7.08
C VAL A 67 1.29 -10.73 -8.29
N THR A 68 2.49 -11.16 -8.69
CA THR A 68 3.16 -10.62 -9.87
C THR A 68 2.35 -10.91 -11.14
N ALA A 69 1.86 -12.15 -11.29
CA ALA A 69 0.99 -12.52 -12.41
C ALA A 69 -0.33 -11.75 -12.38
N ALA A 70 -0.93 -11.53 -11.21
CA ALA A 70 -2.17 -10.78 -11.07
C ALA A 70 -2.03 -9.29 -11.48
N LEU A 71 -0.86 -8.70 -11.27
CA LEU A 71 -0.56 -7.31 -11.60
C LEU A 71 0.04 -7.13 -13.02
N GLU A 72 0.18 -8.20 -13.79
CA GLU A 72 0.75 -8.12 -15.14
C GLU A 72 -0.11 -7.22 -16.06
N GLY A 73 0.53 -6.18 -16.59
CA GLY A 73 -0.12 -5.18 -17.43
C GLY A 73 -1.15 -4.31 -16.68
N VAL A 74 -1.03 -4.18 -15.35
CA VAL A 74 -1.82 -3.26 -14.52
C VAL A 74 -0.93 -2.11 -14.07
N GLN A 75 -1.32 -0.88 -14.38
CA GLN A 75 -0.59 0.31 -13.94
C GLN A 75 -0.94 0.65 -12.49
N SER A 76 0.05 0.70 -11.61
CA SER A 76 -0.14 1.25 -10.27
C SER A 76 -0.32 2.76 -10.33
N TRP A 77 -1.28 3.30 -9.59
CA TRP A 77 -1.49 4.75 -9.45
C TRP A 77 -1.93 5.10 -8.03
N GLN A 78 -1.76 6.37 -7.66
CA GLN A 78 -2.25 6.90 -6.39
C GLN A 78 -2.65 8.38 -6.54
N PRO A 79 -3.67 8.85 -5.81
CA PRO A 79 -4.00 10.27 -5.73
C PRO A 79 -2.98 11.01 -4.86
N ASN A 80 -3.13 12.33 -4.75
CA ASN A 80 -2.55 13.06 -3.63
C ASN A 80 -3.30 12.68 -2.35
N TRP A 81 -2.63 11.94 -1.45
CA TRP A 81 -3.25 11.44 -0.22
C TRP A 81 -3.60 12.55 0.78
N ASP A 82 -2.88 13.68 0.78
CA ASP A 82 -3.20 14.81 1.64
C ASP A 82 -4.52 15.47 1.23
N ASP A 83 -4.76 15.60 -0.08
CA ASP A 83 -6.03 16.12 -0.61
C ASP A 83 -7.18 15.15 -0.30
N VAL A 84 -6.94 13.83 -0.46
CA VAL A 84 -7.93 12.79 -0.12
C VAL A 84 -8.28 12.82 1.35
N ALA A 85 -7.31 13.01 2.25
CA ALA A 85 -7.58 13.10 3.69
C ALA A 85 -8.55 14.24 4.04
N VAL A 86 -8.56 15.31 3.24
CA VAL A 86 -9.50 16.44 3.40
C VAL A 86 -10.85 16.14 2.73
N SER A 87 -10.89 15.51 1.56
CA SER A 87 -12.12 15.34 0.77
C SER A 87 -12.96 14.10 1.12
N LEU A 88 -12.33 13.06 1.68
CA LEU A 88 -12.90 11.70 1.73
C LEU A 88 -14.27 11.62 2.41
N SER A 89 -14.50 12.37 3.50
CA SER A 89 -15.80 12.36 4.19
C SER A 89 -16.93 12.92 3.33
N ALA A 90 -16.65 13.95 2.52
CA ALA A 90 -17.63 14.51 1.60
C ALA A 90 -17.89 13.55 0.43
N ASP A 91 -16.85 12.90 -0.07
CA ASP A 91 -16.94 11.90 -1.14
C ASP A 91 -17.76 10.68 -0.70
N ILE A 92 -17.55 10.17 0.52
CA ILE A 92 -18.37 9.08 1.10
C ILE A 92 -19.83 9.50 1.25
N SER A 93 -20.09 10.72 1.75
CA SER A 93 -21.45 11.23 1.89
C SER A 93 -22.17 11.33 0.55
N ARG A 94 -21.44 11.77 -0.48
CA ARG A 94 -21.95 11.81 -1.86
C ARG A 94 -22.19 10.42 -2.41
N TRP A 95 -21.32 9.45 -2.12
CA TRP A 95 -21.51 8.05 -2.54
C TRP A 95 -22.85 7.51 -2.02
N HIS A 96 -23.11 7.59 -0.72
CA HIS A 96 -24.40 7.18 -0.13
C HIS A 96 -25.58 7.86 -0.82
N LYS A 97 -25.51 9.19 -1.01
CA LYS A 97 -26.56 9.93 -1.71
C LYS A 97 -26.79 9.39 -3.14
N VAL A 98 -25.73 9.08 -3.88
CA VAL A 98 -25.88 8.59 -5.26
C VAL A 98 -26.40 7.16 -5.31
N THR A 99 -26.04 6.30 -4.35
CA THR A 99 -26.37 4.86 -4.39
C THR A 99 -27.64 4.48 -3.63
N GLU A 100 -28.10 5.31 -2.69
CA GLU A 100 -29.25 4.99 -1.81
C GLU A 100 -30.48 5.88 -2.05
N SER A 101 -30.38 6.91 -2.90
CA SER A 101 -31.51 7.81 -3.19
C SER A 101 -32.45 7.27 -4.27
N GLU A 102 -32.99 6.06 -4.07
CA GLU A 102 -34.19 5.58 -4.78
C GLU A 102 -35.44 5.71 -3.92
#